data_AF-A0A0K2TIR6-F1
#
_entry.id   AF-A0A0K2TIR6-F1
#
_cell.length_a   1.000
_cell.length_b   1.000
_cell.length_c   1.000
_cell.angle_alpha   90.00
_cell.angle_beta   90.00
_cell.angle_gamma   90.00
#
_symmetry.space_group_name_H-M   'P 1'
#
loop_
_entity.id
_entity.type
_entity.pdbx_description
1 polymer ?
#
loop_
_entity_poly.entity_id
_entity_poly.type
_entity_poly.pdbx_seq_one_letter_code
_entity_poly.pdbx_strand_id
1 'polypeptide(L)'
;KTLSSFKEELSDFYLKLHGYVRHHLGLYYGRDIVVTEDPIPAHLLGNMWAQSWRSLLDIVYSDVKTHKGLGITKKLQELNLTVLQMAKGAENFMTSLGLSPMPTNFWKRSQFTAPKDRTSSCHPSAINMFAPKEQDYRSFKTKTKTKS
;
A
#
# COMPACT_ATOMS: atom_id res chain seq x y z
N LYS A 1 -8.35 -16.77 -20.85
CA LYS A 1 -7.53 -17.24 -19.71
C LYS A 1 -8.45 -17.47 -18.52
N THR A 2 -8.35 -18.61 -17.85
CA THR A 2 -9.12 -18.91 -16.62
C THR A 2 -8.29 -18.54 -15.39
N LEU A 3 -8.93 -18.48 -14.23
CA LEU A 3 -8.22 -18.24 -12.97
C LEU A 3 -7.18 -19.33 -12.69
N SER A 4 -7.49 -20.59 -13.04
CA SER A 4 -6.59 -21.73 -12.88
C SER A 4 -5.31 -21.59 -13.70
N SER A 5 -5.43 -21.27 -14.99
CA SER A 5 -4.26 -21.16 -15.87
C SER A 5 -3.32 -20.02 -15.43
N PHE A 6 -3.87 -18.91 -14.96
CA PHE A 6 -3.07 -17.79 -14.45
C PHE A 6 -2.35 -18.12 -13.14
N LYS A 7 -3.00 -18.89 -12.26
CA LYS A 7 -2.37 -19.35 -11.01
C LYS A 7 -1.17 -20.24 -11.29
N GLU A 8 -1.27 -21.15 -12.26
CA GLU A 8 -0.16 -22.02 -12.69
C GLU A 8 1.02 -21.20 -13.22
N GLU A 9 0.76 -20.24 -14.12
CA GLU A 9 1.78 -19.33 -14.66
C GLU A 9 2.53 -18.56 -13.54
N LEU A 10 1.84 -18.14 -12.48
CA LEU A 10 2.45 -17.40 -11.35
C LEU A 10 3.08 -18.29 -10.28
N SER A 11 2.69 -19.55 -10.18
CA SER A 11 3.05 -20.43 -9.06
C SER A 11 4.57 -20.61 -8.97
N ASP A 12 5.25 -20.84 -10.08
CA ASP A 12 6.70 -21.05 -10.12
C ASP A 12 7.48 -19.83 -9.60
N PHE A 13 7.02 -18.62 -9.95
CA PHE A 13 7.61 -17.40 -9.44
C PHE A 13 7.32 -17.22 -7.94
N TYR A 14 6.08 -17.44 -7.51
CA TYR A 14 5.69 -17.33 -6.11
C TYR A 14 6.49 -18.29 -5.22
N LEU A 15 6.69 -19.53 -5.64
CA LEU A 15 7.45 -20.52 -4.85
C LEU A 15 8.92 -20.12 -4.69
N LYS A 16 9.54 -19.56 -5.74
CA LYS A 16 10.93 -19.04 -5.65
C LYS A 16 11.00 -17.84 -4.71
N LEU A 17 10.07 -16.89 -4.82
CA LEU A 17 9.98 -15.75 -3.92
C LEU A 17 9.74 -16.19 -2.46
N HIS A 18 8.81 -17.12 -2.25
CA HIS A 18 8.50 -17.69 -0.95
C HIS A 18 9.73 -18.37 -0.33
N GLY A 19 10.43 -19.22 -1.09
CA GLY A 19 11.66 -19.88 -0.64
C GLY A 19 12.77 -18.88 -0.28
N TYR A 20 12.96 -17.84 -1.09
CA TYR A 20 13.92 -16.77 -0.84
C TYR A 20 13.59 -15.98 0.44
N VAL A 21 12.33 -15.56 0.60
CA VAL A 21 11.88 -14.84 1.80
C VAL A 21 11.99 -15.73 3.05
N ARG A 22 11.58 -17.00 2.95
CA ARG A 22 11.72 -17.98 4.05
C ARG A 22 13.17 -18.13 4.49
N HIS A 23 14.10 -18.22 3.53
CA HIS A 23 15.52 -18.31 3.82
C HIS A 23 16.03 -17.10 4.61
N HIS A 24 15.75 -15.88 4.14
CA HIS A 24 16.17 -14.66 4.83
C HIS A 24 15.51 -14.48 6.20
N LEU A 25 14.23 -14.84 6.33
CA LEU A 25 13.55 -14.84 7.63
C LEU A 25 14.17 -15.84 8.61
N GLY A 26 14.57 -17.03 8.15
CA GLY A 26 15.27 -18.01 8.99
C GLY A 26 16.67 -17.57 9.40
N LEU A 27 17.37 -16.78 8.56
CA LEU A 27 18.64 -16.14 8.95
C LEU A 27 18.43 -15.07 10.03
N TYR A 28 17.33 -14.32 9.95
CA TYR A 28 17.05 -13.20 10.86
C TYR A 28 16.43 -13.64 12.20
N TYR A 29 15.42 -14.51 12.15
CA TYR A 29 14.67 -14.97 13.33
C TYR A 29 15.18 -16.29 13.93
N GLY A 30 15.99 -17.06 13.18
CA GLY A 30 16.42 -18.39 13.58
C GLY A 30 15.69 -19.51 12.83
N ARG A 31 16.40 -20.62 12.60
CA ARG A 31 15.88 -21.80 11.86
C ARG A 31 15.00 -22.72 12.70
N ASP A 32 14.94 -22.48 13.99
CA ASP A 32 14.00 -23.08 14.94
C ASP A 32 12.60 -22.43 14.84
N ILE A 33 12.54 -21.14 14.48
CA ILE A 33 11.29 -20.41 14.28
C ILE A 33 10.80 -20.51 12.83
N VAL A 34 11.72 -20.41 11.87
CA VAL A 34 11.42 -20.51 10.43
C VAL A 34 12.16 -21.70 9.83
N VAL A 35 11.49 -22.85 9.87
CA VAL A 35 12.02 -24.12 9.37
C VAL A 35 12.04 -24.11 7.83
N THR A 36 13.10 -24.65 7.23
CA THR A 36 13.35 -24.59 5.77
C THR A 36 12.28 -25.26 4.93
N GLU A 37 11.66 -26.34 5.41
CA GLU A 37 10.67 -27.10 4.65
C GLU A 37 9.23 -26.72 4.98
N ASP A 38 9.01 -26.03 6.11
CA ASP A 38 7.67 -25.69 6.58
C ASP A 38 7.15 -24.37 5.96
N PRO A 39 5.82 -24.15 5.99
CA PRO A 39 5.24 -22.85 5.67
C PRO A 39 5.79 -21.74 6.57
N ILE A 40 5.92 -20.52 6.02
CA ILE A 40 6.33 -19.36 6.84
C ILE A 40 5.23 -19.05 7.86
N PRO A 41 5.54 -18.85 9.15
CA PRO A 41 4.57 -18.38 10.13
C PRO A 41 3.92 -17.06 9.73
N ALA A 42 2.59 -17.02 9.63
CA ALA A 42 1.86 -15.90 9.02
C ALA A 42 2.10 -14.53 9.66
N HIS A 43 2.36 -14.50 10.98
CA HIS A 43 2.59 -13.27 11.74
C HIS A 43 3.95 -12.62 11.46
N LEU A 44 4.90 -13.34 10.83
CA LEU A 44 6.23 -12.83 10.51
C LEU A 44 6.30 -12.07 9.18
N LEU A 45 5.19 -12.03 8.42
CA LEU A 45 5.15 -11.46 7.08
C LEU A 45 4.88 -9.95 7.05
N GLY A 46 4.90 -9.30 8.22
CA GLY A 46 4.87 -7.84 8.35
C GLY A 46 3.56 -7.16 7.92
N ASN A 47 2.52 -7.94 7.69
CA ASN A 47 1.15 -7.52 7.46
C ASN A 47 0.20 -8.50 8.17
N MET A 48 -0.86 -7.98 8.80
CA MET A 48 -1.80 -8.78 9.61
C MET A 48 -2.40 -9.99 8.87
N TRP A 49 -2.57 -9.88 7.55
CA TRP A 49 -3.12 -10.94 6.70
C TRP A 49 -2.09 -11.54 5.76
N ALA A 50 -0.81 -11.21 5.94
CA ALA A 50 0.28 -11.65 5.06
C ALA A 50 0.08 -11.36 3.56
N GLN A 51 -0.84 -10.43 3.20
CA GLN A 51 -1.18 -10.14 1.80
C GLN A 51 -0.11 -9.28 1.10
N SER A 52 0.79 -8.67 1.86
CA SER A 52 1.87 -7.83 1.35
C SER A 52 3.09 -7.98 2.25
N TRP A 53 4.23 -8.33 1.66
CA TRP A 53 5.50 -8.55 2.36
C TRP A 53 6.46 -7.37 2.23
N ARG A 54 5.95 -6.19 1.86
CA ARG A 54 6.77 -4.99 1.58
C ARG A 54 7.55 -4.52 2.81
N SER A 55 7.04 -4.75 4.02
CA SER A 55 7.74 -4.41 5.27
C SER A 55 8.96 -5.31 5.53
N LEU A 56 9.10 -6.43 4.83
CA LEU A 56 10.26 -7.32 4.98
C LEU A 56 11.47 -6.89 4.15
N LEU A 57 11.35 -5.82 3.34
CA LEU A 57 12.43 -5.38 2.45
C LEU A 57 13.74 -5.16 3.20
N ASP A 58 13.71 -4.61 4.41
CA ASP A 58 14.92 -4.36 5.20
C ASP A 58 15.59 -5.66 5.69
N ILE A 59 14.80 -6.73 5.91
CA ILE A 59 15.30 -8.05 6.31
C ILE A 59 15.83 -8.84 5.11
N VAL A 60 15.11 -8.78 4.00
CA VAL A 60 15.40 -9.57 2.80
C VAL A 60 16.53 -8.94 1.97
N TYR A 61 16.65 -7.62 1.95
CA TYR A 61 17.66 -6.87 1.19
C TYR A 61 18.77 -6.27 2.06
N SER A 62 19.01 -6.80 3.27
CA SER A 62 20.02 -6.28 4.21
C SER A 62 21.44 -6.19 3.60
N ASP A 63 21.78 -7.08 2.67
CA ASP A 63 23.12 -7.17 2.05
C ASP A 63 23.29 -6.23 0.85
N VAL A 64 22.20 -5.64 0.36
CA VAL A 64 22.23 -4.76 -0.81
C VAL A 64 22.52 -3.34 -0.34
N LYS A 65 23.80 -2.94 -0.39
CA LYS A 65 24.29 -1.56 -0.07
C LYS A 65 23.52 -0.43 -0.78
N THR A 66 22.74 -0.75 -1.81
CA THR A 66 21.89 0.18 -2.58
C THR A 66 20.44 0.25 -2.11
N HIS A 67 20.00 -0.54 -1.13
CA HIS A 67 18.68 -0.40 -0.51
C HIS A 67 18.66 0.72 0.53
N LYS A 68 18.93 1.96 0.08
CA LYS A 68 18.21 3.11 0.64
C LYS A 68 16.78 2.96 0.16
N GLY A 69 16.03 2.04 0.79
CA GLY A 69 14.61 1.84 0.53
C GLY A 69 14.00 3.22 0.44
N LEU A 70 13.53 3.58 -0.76
CA LEU A 70 13.18 4.94 -1.17
C LEU A 70 12.49 5.60 0.02
N GLY A 71 13.25 6.42 0.76
CA GLY A 71 12.85 6.98 2.05
C GLY A 71 11.82 8.08 1.87
N ILE A 72 10.92 7.89 0.92
CA ILE A 72 9.89 8.81 0.49
C ILE A 72 9.04 9.13 1.70
N THR A 73 8.74 8.20 2.61
CA THR A 73 8.02 8.53 3.85
C THR A 73 8.76 9.58 4.69
N LYS A 74 10.07 9.43 4.93
CA LYS A 74 10.87 10.42 5.68
C LYS A 74 10.94 11.74 4.94
N LYS A 75 11.18 11.70 3.63
CA LYS A 75 11.23 12.90 2.79
C LYS A 75 9.88 13.63 2.70
N LEU A 76 8.77 12.90 2.66
CA LEU A 76 7.41 13.47 2.70
C LEU A 76 7.13 14.15 4.04
N GLN A 77 7.63 13.58 5.15
CA GLN A 77 7.55 14.19 6.48
C GLN A 77 8.41 15.46 6.57
N GLU A 78 9.65 15.41 6.10
CA GLU A 78 10.57 16.56 6.04
C GLU A 78 10.00 17.72 5.21
N LEU A 79 9.33 17.40 4.10
CA LEU A 79 8.65 18.37 3.23
C LEU A 79 7.30 18.86 3.79
N ASN A 80 6.87 18.39 4.96
CA ASN A 80 5.57 18.71 5.57
C ASN A 80 4.38 18.58 4.61
N LEU A 81 4.40 17.55 3.76
CA LEU A 81 3.38 17.34 2.72
C LEU A 81 2.02 16.99 3.33
N THR A 82 1.03 17.82 3.07
CA THR A 82 -0.36 17.60 3.47
C THR A 82 -1.03 16.53 2.60
N VAL A 83 -2.09 15.89 3.12
CA VAL A 83 -2.86 14.89 2.34
C VAL A 83 -3.46 15.50 1.07
N LEU A 84 -3.88 16.76 1.13
CA LEU A 84 -4.42 17.47 -0.02
C LEU A 84 -3.35 17.70 -1.10
N GLN A 85 -2.13 18.07 -0.72
CA GLN A 85 -1.03 18.20 -1.68
C GLN A 85 -0.66 16.86 -2.32
N MET A 86 -0.68 15.76 -1.56
CA MET A 86 -0.47 14.42 -2.13
C MET A 86 -1.56 14.06 -3.15
N ALA A 87 -2.83 14.37 -2.85
CA ALA A 87 -3.94 14.14 -3.77
C ALA A 87 -3.83 15.01 -5.04
N LYS A 88 -3.45 16.28 -4.91
CA LYS A 88 -3.18 17.16 -6.07
C LYS A 88 -1.98 16.70 -6.89
N GLY A 89 -0.96 16.12 -6.25
CA GLY A 89 0.16 15.49 -6.95
C GLY A 89 -0.30 14.33 -7.85
N ALA A 90 -1.27 13.53 -7.38
CA ALA A 90 -1.88 12.48 -8.19
C ALA A 90 -2.72 13.07 -9.35
N GLU A 91 -3.49 14.14 -9.11
CA GLU A 91 -4.21 14.84 -10.19
C GLU A 91 -3.25 15.36 -11.26
N ASN A 92 -2.16 16.02 -10.86
CA ASN A 92 -1.14 16.54 -11.79
C ASN A 92 -0.52 15.43 -12.63
N PHE A 93 -0.27 14.25 -12.05
CA PHE A 93 0.20 13.10 -12.80
C PHE A 93 -0.83 12.67 -13.86
N MET A 94 -2.10 12.55 -13.48
CA MET A 94 -3.16 12.13 -14.40
C MET A 94 -3.39 13.14 -15.52
N THR A 95 -3.38 14.44 -15.21
CA THR A 95 -3.51 15.50 -16.21
C THR A 95 -2.30 15.60 -17.13
N SER A 96 -1.09 15.28 -16.64
CA SER A 96 0.10 15.19 -17.49
C SER A 96 0.01 14.08 -18.55
N LEU A 97 -0.81 13.05 -18.31
CA LEU A 97 -1.13 11.99 -19.26
C LEU A 97 -2.29 12.36 -20.21
N GLY A 98 -2.83 13.57 -20.11
CA GLY A 98 -3.94 14.06 -20.93
C GLY A 98 -5.33 13.70 -20.38
N LEU A 99 -5.43 13.19 -19.16
CA LEU A 99 -6.73 12.92 -18.52
C LEU A 99 -7.35 14.20 -17.96
N SER A 100 -8.68 14.22 -17.81
CA SER A 100 -9.39 15.37 -17.24
C SER A 100 -9.07 15.57 -15.76
N PRO A 101 -8.95 16.83 -15.29
CA PRO A 101 -8.81 17.12 -13.87
C PRO A 101 -10.07 16.73 -13.09
N MET A 102 -9.95 16.61 -11.77
CA MET A 102 -11.10 16.33 -10.91
C MET A 102 -12.02 17.56 -10.84
N PRO A 103 -13.35 17.36 -10.82
CA PRO A 103 -14.29 18.47 -10.73
C PRO A 103 -14.16 19.19 -9.38
N THR A 104 -14.53 20.47 -9.31
CA THR A 104 -14.49 21.25 -8.07
C THR A 104 -15.25 20.60 -6.90
N ASN A 105 -16.34 19.90 -7.20
CA ASN A 105 -17.14 19.18 -6.21
C ASN A 105 -16.39 18.00 -5.57
N PHE A 106 -15.48 17.36 -6.30
CA PHE A 106 -14.63 16.30 -5.75
C PHE A 106 -13.81 16.83 -4.57
N TRP A 107 -13.14 17.97 -4.74
CA TRP A 107 -12.30 18.56 -3.70
C TRP A 107 -13.11 19.08 -2.50
N LYS A 108 -14.32 19.59 -2.74
CA LYS A 108 -15.22 20.11 -1.69
C LYS A 108 -15.89 19.01 -0.88
N ARG A 109 -16.26 17.89 -1.52
CA ARG A 109 -17.10 16.83 -0.93
C ARG A 109 -16.32 15.57 -0.50
N SER A 110 -15.06 15.41 -0.94
CA SER A 110 -14.21 14.29 -0.54
C SER A 110 -13.69 14.43 0.88
N GLN A 111 -13.36 13.29 1.49
CA GLN A 111 -12.83 13.21 2.83
C GLN A 111 -11.39 12.66 2.82
N PHE A 112 -10.43 13.56 2.99
CA PHE A 112 -8.99 13.25 3.00
C PHE A 112 -8.40 13.04 4.40
N THR A 113 -9.14 13.42 5.45
CA THR A 113 -8.69 13.30 6.84
C THR A 113 -9.79 12.73 7.72
N ALA A 114 -9.38 12.09 8.83
CA ALA A 114 -10.32 11.55 9.81
C ALA A 114 -11.16 12.70 10.40
N PRO A 115 -12.49 12.55 10.46
CA PRO A 115 -13.35 13.54 11.08
C PRO A 115 -13.13 13.52 12.60
N LYS A 116 -13.27 14.67 13.26
CA LYS A 116 -13.07 14.78 14.72
C LYS A 116 -14.30 14.38 15.52
N ASP A 117 -15.47 14.52 14.91
CA ASP A 117 -16.81 14.45 15.50
C ASP A 117 -17.48 13.08 15.36
N ARG A 118 -16.93 12.17 14.56
CA ARG A 118 -17.53 10.85 14.30
C ARG A 118 -16.51 9.78 13.95
N THR A 119 -16.93 8.53 14.06
CA THR A 119 -16.19 7.39 13.52
C THR A 119 -16.40 7.27 12.02
N SER A 120 -15.34 7.06 11.25
CA SER A 120 -15.39 6.87 9.80
C SER A 120 -14.64 5.61 9.40
N SER A 121 -15.06 4.96 8.31
CA SER A 121 -14.26 3.89 7.69
C SER A 121 -12.91 4.44 7.25
N CYS A 122 -11.83 3.78 7.68
CA CYS A 122 -10.46 4.13 7.29
C CYS A 122 -10.01 3.44 5.99
N HIS A 123 -10.83 2.53 5.43
CA HIS A 123 -10.47 1.83 4.21
C HIS A 123 -10.58 2.77 2.99
N PRO A 124 -9.48 2.94 2.22
CA PRO A 124 -9.49 3.80 1.04
C PRO A 124 -10.57 3.37 0.04
N SER A 125 -11.45 4.30 -0.32
CA SER A 125 -12.55 4.05 -1.26
C SER A 125 -12.70 5.22 -2.24
N ALA A 126 -13.11 4.92 -3.47
CA ALA A 126 -13.50 5.89 -4.49
C ALA A 126 -14.95 5.60 -4.90
N ILE A 127 -15.80 6.63 -4.91
CA ILE A 127 -17.25 6.46 -5.04
C ILE A 127 -17.80 7.42 -6.10
N ASN A 128 -18.62 6.88 -6.99
CA ASN A 128 -19.52 7.65 -7.87
C ASN A 128 -20.88 7.79 -7.17
N MET A 129 -21.34 9.02 -6.95
CA MET A 129 -22.61 9.28 -6.26
C MET A 129 -23.83 9.24 -7.20
N PHE A 130 -23.63 8.89 -8.48
CA PHE A 130 -24.68 8.81 -9.51
C PHE A 130 -25.46 10.11 -9.72
N ALA A 131 -24.82 11.26 -9.47
CA ALA A 131 -25.36 12.60 -9.71
C ALA A 131 -24.58 13.29 -10.85
N PRO A 132 -24.82 12.93 -12.12
CA PRO A 132 -23.99 13.38 -13.25
C PRO A 132 -24.06 14.89 -13.49
N LYS A 133 -25.21 15.54 -13.23
CA LYS A 133 -25.35 17.00 -13.34
C LYS A 133 -24.46 17.75 -12.35
N GLU A 134 -24.18 17.12 -11.21
CA GLU A 134 -23.32 17.69 -10.16
C GLU A 134 -21.88 17.20 -10.26
N GLN A 135 -21.58 16.27 -11.17
CA GLN A 135 -20.28 15.60 -11.30
C GLN A 135 -19.76 15.11 -9.93
N ASP A 136 -20.64 14.45 -9.17
CA ASP A 136 -20.35 14.10 -7.78
C ASP A 136 -19.60 12.76 -7.67
N TYR A 137 -18.27 12.90 -7.65
CA TYR A 137 -17.32 11.84 -7.34
C TYR A 137 -16.60 12.17 -6.04
N ARG A 138 -16.32 11.16 -5.22
CA ARG A 138 -15.72 11.37 -3.90
C ARG A 138 -14.65 10.33 -3.58
N SER A 139 -13.62 10.77 -2.86
CA SER A 139 -12.64 9.89 -2.24
C SER A 139 -12.81 9.89 -0.72
N PHE A 140 -12.78 8.71 -0.12
CA PHE A 140 -12.78 8.53 1.33
C PHE A 140 -11.50 7.80 1.71
N LYS A 141 -10.58 8.52 2.34
CA LYS A 141 -9.38 7.95 2.93
C LYS A 141 -8.99 8.78 4.14
N THR A 142 -8.91 8.15 5.30
CA THR A 142 -8.49 8.83 6.51
C THR A 142 -7.11 8.33 6.91
N LYS A 143 -6.20 9.25 7.24
CA LYS A 143 -4.92 8.89 7.85
C LYS A 143 -5.21 8.07 9.12
N THR A 144 -4.60 6.89 9.25
CA THR A 144 -4.63 6.12 10.48
C THR A 144 -4.11 7.00 11.61
N LYS A 145 -4.85 7.12 12.71
CA LYS A 145 -4.32 7.71 13.95
C LYS A 145 -3.09 6.89 14.33
N THR A 146 -1.92 7.47 14.18
CA THR A 146 -0.70 6.94 14.80
C THR A 146 -0.97 7.05 16.29
N LYS A 147 -1.05 5.92 17.01
CA LYS A 147 -1.11 5.95 18.46
C LYS A 147 0.14 6.70 18.93
N SER A 148 -0.09 7.83 19.60
CA SER A 148 0.92 8.46 20.46
C SER A 148 1.30 7.52 21.59
#